data_AF-A0A8S0R3H6-F1
#
_entry.id   AF-A0A8S0R3H6-F1
#
_cell.length_a   1.000
_cell.length_b   1.000
_cell.length_c   1.000
_cell.angle_alpha   90.00
_cell.angle_beta   90.00
_cell.angle_gamma   90.00
#
_symmetry.space_group_name_H-M   'P 1'
#
loop_
_entity.id
_entity.type
_entity.pdbx_description
1 polymer ?
#
loop_
_entity_poly.entity_id
_entity_poly.type
_entity_poly.pdbx_seq_one_letter_code
_entity_poly.pdbx_strand_id
1 'polypeptide(L)'
;MHLSSSGDFSYHFDYTGYPHLLKNDSIVQLKSGPWNGLTYGGTPNLRKNLIFKYRVVLNKNEAYYTFELLNRSIISRFKLSVSGVGQRWMWVNRTKEWVVYITSPTDNCDNYRLCGAYGSWILQILLFVDVSLDFCLKIQ
;
A
#
# COMPACT_ATOMS: atom_id res chain seq x y z
N MET A 1 10.36 9.55 0.95
CA MET A 1 9.58 9.87 -0.27
C MET A 1 8.26 10.49 0.19
N HIS A 2 7.97 11.73 -0.23
CA HIS A 2 6.73 12.45 0.06
C HIS A 2 6.06 12.75 -1.29
N LEU A 3 4.80 12.38 -1.46
CA LEU A 3 4.03 12.67 -2.67
C LEU A 3 2.74 13.37 -2.27
N SER A 4 2.54 14.58 -2.76
CA SER A 4 1.29 15.32 -2.60
C SER A 4 0.50 15.28 -3.91
N SER A 5 -0.81 15.19 -3.80
CA SER A 5 -1.70 15.53 -4.91
C SER A 5 -1.93 17.04 -4.93
N SER A 6 -2.57 17.55 -5.99
CA SER A 6 -3.05 18.94 -6.00
C SER A 6 -4.24 19.16 -5.05
N GLY A 7 -4.74 18.11 -4.40
CA GLY A 7 -5.73 18.17 -3.32
C GLY A 7 -5.17 17.72 -1.98
N ASP A 8 -6.03 17.58 -0.98
CA ASP A 8 -5.71 17.40 0.45
C ASP A 8 -5.01 16.07 0.80
N PHE A 9 -4.80 15.20 -0.18
CA PHE A 9 -4.17 13.89 0.01
C PHE A 9 -2.65 13.92 -0.13
N SER A 10 -2.00 13.18 0.76
CA SER A 10 -0.54 13.05 0.81
C SER A 10 -0.09 11.64 1.16
N TYR A 11 1.00 11.19 0.54
CA TYR A 11 1.61 9.88 0.78
C TYR A 11 3.00 10.05 1.37
N HIS A 12 3.22 9.42 2.52
CA HIS A 12 4.37 9.61 3.39
C HIS A 12 5.06 8.28 3.69
N PHE A 13 6.36 8.36 3.94
CA PHE A 13 7.14 7.29 4.56
C PHE A 13 7.61 7.81 5.92
N ASP A 14 7.20 7.15 7.00
CA ASP A 14 7.54 7.52 8.37
C ASP A 14 8.81 6.77 8.81
N TYR A 15 9.68 7.40 9.59
CA TYR A 15 10.89 6.76 10.11
C TYR A 15 10.62 5.86 11.33
N THR A 16 9.47 6.01 11.99
CA THR A 16 9.12 5.21 13.17
C THR A 16 8.51 3.88 12.74
N GLY A 17 9.35 2.83 12.68
CA GLY A 17 8.94 1.51 12.22
C GLY A 17 8.76 1.39 10.70
N TYR A 18 9.07 2.46 9.95
CA TYR A 18 9.10 2.48 8.48
C TYR A 18 7.75 2.30 7.74
N PRO A 19 6.57 2.66 8.27
CA PRO A 19 5.33 2.50 7.53
C PRO A 19 5.17 3.52 6.40
N HIS A 20 4.41 3.14 5.38
CA HIS A 20 3.78 4.06 4.46
C HIS A 20 2.44 4.55 5.01
N LEU A 21 2.20 5.85 4.90
CA LEU A 21 0.98 6.50 5.35
C LEU A 21 0.35 7.25 4.19
N LEU A 22 -0.93 6.98 3.93
CA LEU A 22 -1.78 7.87 3.15
C LEU A 22 -2.58 8.72 4.12
N LYS A 23 -2.57 10.03 3.93
CA LYS A 23 -3.32 10.98 4.75
C LYS A 23 -4.23 11.82 3.87
N ASN A 24 -5.39 12.17 4.41
CA ASN A 24 -6.22 13.28 3.97
C ASN A 24 -6.04 14.38 5.02
N ASP A 25 -5.34 15.45 4.68
CA ASP A 25 -4.78 16.42 5.63
C ASP A 25 -4.01 15.74 6.77
N SER A 26 -4.53 15.83 8.00
CA SER A 26 -3.95 15.21 9.20
C SER A 26 -4.53 13.83 9.52
N ILE A 27 -5.57 13.39 8.80
CA ILE A 27 -6.28 12.14 9.07
C ILE A 27 -5.63 11.00 8.28
N VAL A 28 -5.14 9.98 8.99
CA VAL A 28 -4.55 8.78 8.37
C VAL A 28 -5.66 7.90 7.78
N GLN A 29 -5.59 7.69 6.47
CA GLN A 29 -6.53 6.87 5.69
C GLN A 29 -6.00 5.44 5.48
N LEU A 30 -4.68 5.28 5.28
CA LEU A 30 -4.02 3.98 5.18
C LEU A 30 -2.72 4.00 5.96
N LYS A 31 -2.42 2.89 6.63
CA LYS A 31 -1.15 2.66 7.32
C LYS A 31 -0.66 1.26 7.00
N SER A 32 0.45 1.14 6.26
CA SER A 32 0.98 -0.16 5.85
C SER A 32 1.49 -1.03 7.00
N GLY A 33 1.60 -0.47 8.20
CA GLY A 33 2.25 -1.15 9.32
C GLY A 33 3.78 -1.18 9.17
N PRO A 34 4.49 -1.69 10.19
CA PRO A 34 5.94 -1.65 10.21
C PRO A 34 6.56 -2.56 9.16
N TRP A 35 7.77 -2.20 8.72
CA TRP A 35 8.58 -3.05 7.85
C TRP A 35 9.13 -4.25 8.62
N ASN A 36 8.88 -5.48 8.16
CA ASN A 36 9.36 -6.70 8.81
C ASN A 36 10.61 -7.33 8.16
N GLY A 37 11.27 -6.62 7.23
CA GLY A 37 12.40 -7.14 6.46
C GLY A 37 12.01 -7.79 5.12
N LEU A 38 10.75 -8.22 4.97
CA LEU A 38 10.25 -8.87 3.76
C LEU A 38 9.09 -8.11 3.12
N THR A 39 8.14 -7.64 3.93
CA THR A 39 6.95 -6.93 3.50
C THR A 39 6.40 -6.04 4.63
N TYR A 40 5.30 -5.37 4.32
CA TYR A 40 4.50 -4.59 5.27
C TYR A 40 3.27 -5.38 5.70
N GLY A 41 3.08 -5.55 7.00
CA GLY A 41 2.00 -6.39 7.54
C GLY A 41 0.59 -5.87 7.23
N GLY A 42 0.43 -4.55 7.11
CA GLY A 42 -0.84 -3.87 6.79
C GLY A 42 -1.06 -3.60 5.31
N THR A 43 -0.19 -4.10 4.42
CA THR A 43 -0.46 -4.12 2.96
C THR A 43 -0.07 -5.48 2.39
N PRO A 44 -0.78 -6.57 2.75
CA PRO A 44 -0.46 -7.91 2.29
C PRO A 44 -0.63 -8.08 0.78
N ASN A 45 -1.36 -7.16 0.13
CA ASN A 45 -1.58 -7.11 -1.32
C ASN A 45 -0.34 -6.71 -2.11
N LEU A 46 0.58 -5.97 -1.49
CA LEU A 46 1.86 -5.60 -2.08
C LEU A 46 2.84 -6.78 -1.93
N ARG A 47 2.53 -7.98 -2.47
CA ARG A 47 3.46 -9.13 -2.44
C ARG A 47 4.57 -8.98 -3.48
N LYS A 48 5.56 -9.88 -3.40
CA LYS A 48 6.52 -10.15 -4.49
C LYS A 48 5.76 -10.30 -5.80
N ASN A 49 6.07 -9.44 -6.77
CA ASN A 49 5.50 -9.49 -8.10
C ASN A 49 6.62 -9.58 -9.15
N LEU A 50 6.24 -9.92 -10.38
CA LEU A 50 7.17 -10.13 -11.49
C LEU A 50 7.67 -8.82 -12.12
N ILE A 51 7.20 -7.66 -11.65
CA ILE A 51 7.52 -6.37 -12.26
C ILE A 51 8.60 -5.63 -11.47
N PHE A 52 8.50 -5.60 -10.15
CA PHE A 52 9.44 -4.88 -9.30
C PHE A 52 9.73 -5.61 -8.00
N LYS A 53 10.98 -5.49 -7.55
CA LYS A 53 11.35 -5.72 -6.15
C LYS A 53 11.28 -4.41 -5.42
N TYR A 54 10.98 -4.47 -4.13
CA TYR A 54 11.05 -3.31 -3.25
C TYR A 54 11.73 -3.70 -1.95
N ARG A 55 12.35 -2.71 -1.31
CA ARG A 55 13.01 -2.88 -0.02
C ARG A 55 13.03 -1.54 0.72
N VAL A 56 13.15 -1.63 2.03
CA VAL A 56 13.57 -0.50 2.85
C VAL A 56 15.08 -0.59 3.04
N VAL A 57 15.78 0.47 2.64
CA VAL A 57 17.20 0.65 2.92
C VAL A 57 17.31 1.38 4.25
N LEU A 58 18.02 0.77 5.18
CA LEU A 58 18.30 1.31 6.51
C LEU A 58 19.82 1.37 6.69
N ASN A 59 20.35 2.55 6.94
CA ASN A 59 21.74 2.72 7.37
C ASN A 59 21.82 3.79 8.46
N LYS A 60 23.04 4.13 8.90
CA LYS A 60 23.25 5.07 10.01
C LYS A 60 22.74 6.49 9.72
N ASN A 61 22.56 6.84 8.45
CA ASN A 61 22.29 8.22 8.02
C ASN A 61 20.92 8.36 7.37
N GLU A 62 20.39 7.30 6.75
CA GLU A 62 19.16 7.34 5.97
C GLU A 62 18.31 6.08 6.14
N ALA A 63 17.00 6.31 6.11
CA ALA A 63 15.98 5.27 6.02
C ALA A 63 15.04 5.64 4.88
N TYR A 64 14.97 4.79 3.85
CA TYR A 64 14.11 5.06 2.71
C TYR A 64 13.59 3.79 2.04
N TYR A 65 12.37 3.88 1.56
CA TYR A 65 11.81 2.89 0.64
C TYR A 65 12.39 3.07 -0.76
N THR A 66 12.76 1.96 -1.40
CA THR A 66 13.17 1.94 -2.81
C THR A 66 12.58 0.74 -3.54
N PHE A 67 12.46 0.86 -4.85
CA PHE A 67 12.02 -0.21 -5.73
C PHE A 67 12.95 -0.32 -6.94
N GLU A 68 13.09 -1.54 -7.43
CA GLU A 68 13.88 -1.88 -8.61
C GLU A 68 12.97 -2.64 -9.60
N LEU A 69 12.93 -2.16 -10.85
CA LEU A 69 12.22 -2.85 -11.92
C LEU A 69 13.03 -4.08 -12.36
N LEU A 70 12.37 -5.24 -12.43
CA LEU A 70 13.02 -6.51 -12.79
C LEU A 70 13.40 -6.58 -14.26
N ASN A 71 12.72 -5.80 -15.10
CA ASN A 71 13.03 -5.65 -16.52
C ASN A 71 13.30 -4.17 -16.82
N ARG A 72 14.51 -3.88 -17.32
CA ARG A 72 14.97 -2.51 -17.61
C ARG A 72 14.17 -1.83 -18.73
N SER A 73 13.48 -2.60 -19.58
CA SER A 73 12.63 -2.06 -20.63
C SER A 73 11.26 -1.58 -20.12
N ILE A 74 10.90 -1.91 -18.87
CA ILE A 74 9.67 -1.43 -18.26
C ILE A 74 9.88 0.00 -17.80
N ILE A 75 8.93 0.87 -18.13
CA ILE A 75 8.85 2.22 -17.58
C ILE A 75 7.67 2.24 -16.61
N SER A 76 7.93 2.61 -15.36
CA SER A 76 6.91 2.70 -14.32
C SER A 76 7.00 4.02 -13.58
N ARG A 77 5.85 4.53 -13.13
CA ARG A 77 5.76 5.70 -12.25
C ARG A 77 4.71 5.45 -11.18
N PHE A 78 4.88 6.07 -10.02
CA PHE A 78 3.85 6.09 -8.99
C PHE A 78 3.26 7.51 -8.92
N LYS A 79 1.93 7.59 -8.78
CA LYS A 79 1.18 8.86 -8.68
C LYS A 79 0.17 8.76 -7.55
N LEU A 80 -0.07 9.86 -6.87
CA LEU A 80 -1.20 10.01 -5.96
C LEU A 80 -2.31 10.78 -6.67
N SER A 81 -3.52 10.24 -6.71
CA SER A 81 -4.69 10.93 -7.29
C SER A 81 -5.24 11.99 -6.33
N VAL A 82 -6.06 12.91 -6.86
CA VAL A 82 -6.83 13.89 -6.05
C VAL A 82 -7.86 13.23 -5.13
N SER A 83 -8.27 12.00 -5.43
CA SER A 83 -9.18 11.19 -4.62
C SER A 83 -8.46 10.35 -3.55
N GLY A 84 -7.16 10.55 -3.34
CA GLY A 84 -6.41 9.81 -2.33
C GLY A 84 -6.04 8.39 -2.72
N VAL A 85 -6.03 8.06 -4.01
CA VAL A 85 -5.64 6.73 -4.48
C VAL A 85 -4.21 6.78 -5.01
N GLY A 86 -3.30 6.07 -4.34
CA GLY A 86 -1.97 5.81 -4.83
C GLY A 86 -2.01 4.81 -5.98
N GLN A 87 -1.39 5.12 -7.11
CA GLN A 87 -1.44 4.30 -8.32
C GLN A 87 -0.05 4.13 -8.90
N ARG A 88 0.35 2.88 -9.13
CA ARG A 88 1.50 2.56 -9.97
C ARG A 88 1.04 2.38 -11.40
N TRP A 89 1.60 3.19 -12.28
CA TRP A 89 1.37 3.15 -13.71
C TRP A 89 2.53 2.47 -14.41
N MET A 90 2.24 1.80 -15.53
CA MET A 90 3.21 1.20 -16.42
C MET A 90 2.98 1.68 -17.85
N TRP A 91 4.07 1.94 -18.55
CA TRP A 91 4.03 2.29 -19.96
C TRP A 91 3.97 1.03 -20.82
N VAL A 92 2.94 0.91 -21.64
CA VAL A 92 2.79 -0.18 -22.59
C VAL A 92 3.29 0.30 -23.95
N ASN A 93 4.47 -0.17 -24.36
CA ASN A 93 5.10 0.31 -25.60
C ASN A 93 4.29 -0.04 -26.86
N ARG A 94 3.48 -1.11 -26.82
CA ARG A 94 2.63 -1.56 -27.95
C ARG A 94 1.48 -0.60 -28.21
N THR A 95 0.77 -0.17 -27.17
CA THR A 95 -0.38 0.74 -27.29
C THR A 95 -0.01 2.21 -27.10
N LYS A 96 1.21 2.49 -26.64
CA LYS A 96 1.71 3.85 -26.32
C LYS A 96 0.88 4.53 -25.23
N GLU A 97 0.49 3.76 -24.22
CA GLU A 97 -0.41 4.22 -23.16
C GLU A 97 0.13 3.89 -21.76
N TRP A 98 -0.34 4.66 -20.78
CA TRP A 98 -0.14 4.37 -19.37
C TRP A 98 -1.30 3.54 -18.83
N VAL A 99 -1.00 2.36 -18.29
CA VAL A 99 -1.99 1.47 -17.66
C VAL A 99 -1.73 1.39 -16.16
N VAL A 100 -2.79 1.39 -15.36
CA VAL A 100 -2.71 1.19 -13.91
C VAL A 100 -2.42 -0.28 -13.63
N TYR A 101 -1.34 -0.54 -12.90
CA TYR A 101 -0.94 -1.90 -12.51
C TYR A 101 -1.39 -2.27 -11.10
N ILE A 102 -1.21 -1.35 -10.14
CA ILE A 102 -1.63 -1.54 -8.75
C ILE A 102 -2.13 -0.23 -8.16
N THR A 103 -3.16 -0.31 -7.32
CA THR A 103 -3.70 0.80 -6.53
C THR A 103 -3.51 0.57 -5.04
N SER A 104 -3.43 1.65 -4.26
CA SER A 104 -3.35 1.67 -2.81
C SER A 104 -4.24 2.79 -2.27
N PRO A 105 -5.24 2.51 -1.43
CA PRO A 105 -5.68 1.18 -0.95
C PRO A 105 -6.12 0.23 -2.10
N THR A 106 -5.92 -1.09 -1.95
CA THR A 106 -6.36 -2.08 -2.96
C THR A 106 -7.77 -2.60 -2.65
N ASP A 107 -8.11 -2.74 -1.37
CA ASP A 107 -9.42 -3.15 -0.89
C ASP A 107 -9.77 -2.41 0.42
N ASN A 108 -10.94 -2.71 0.99
CA ASN A 108 -11.37 -2.13 2.26
C ASN A 108 -10.42 -2.50 3.42
N CYS A 109 -9.74 -3.65 3.39
CA CYS A 109 -8.84 -4.09 4.47
C CYS A 109 -7.59 -3.23 4.61
N ASP A 110 -7.19 -2.56 3.53
CA ASP A 110 -6.06 -1.64 3.53
C ASP A 110 -6.41 -0.28 4.18
N ASN A 111 -7.70 0.02 4.43
CA ASN A 111 -8.12 1.26 5.09
C ASN A 111 -7.86 1.19 6.60
N TYR A 112 -7.21 2.23 7.12
CA TYR A 112 -6.82 2.33 8.52
C TYR A 112 -8.04 2.46 9.44
N ARG A 113 -8.10 1.61 10.48
CA ARG A 113 -9.12 1.64 11.55
C ARG A 113 -10.58 1.43 11.10
N LEU A 114 -10.82 0.73 9.98
CA LEU A 114 -12.19 0.26 9.70
C LEU A 114 -12.68 -0.73 10.77
N CYS A 115 -11.78 -1.52 11.37
CA CYS A 115 -12.08 -2.35 12.53
C CYS A 115 -11.45 -1.73 13.79
N GLY A 116 -12.18 -1.73 14.92
CA GLY A 116 -11.75 -1.14 16.18
C GLY A 116 -10.47 -1.75 16.78
N ALA A 117 -10.00 -1.21 17.90
CA ALA A 117 -8.68 -1.46 18.51
C ALA A 117 -8.30 -2.94 18.81
N TYR A 118 -9.22 -3.89 18.65
CA TYR A 118 -9.05 -5.31 19.00
C TYR A 118 -9.43 -6.29 17.87
N GLY A 119 -9.63 -5.82 16.64
CA GLY A 119 -9.96 -6.69 15.51
C GLY A 119 -8.77 -7.53 15.03
N SER A 120 -8.43 -8.60 15.75
CA SER A 120 -7.46 -9.61 15.35
C SER A 120 -8.16 -10.96 15.22
N TRP A 121 -8.22 -11.51 14.00
CA TRP A 121 -8.85 -12.79 13.72
C TRP A 121 -8.12 -13.93 14.43
N ILE A 122 -8.78 -14.59 15.39
CA ILE A 122 -8.44 -15.93 15.83
C ILE A 122 -9.41 -16.89 15.13
N LEU A 123 -8.86 -17.91 14.47
CA LEU A 123 -9.59 -18.96 13.77
C LEU A 123 -10.52 -19.73 14.73
N GLN A 124 -11.63 -20.20 14.15
CA GLN A 124 -12.59 -21.21 14.64
C GLN A 124 -13.74 -20.69 15.52
N ILE A 125 -14.93 -20.56 14.92
CA ILE A 125 -16.12 -21.43 15.11
C ILE A 125 -17.31 -20.72 14.44
N LEU A 126 -17.99 -21.46 13.56
CA LEU A 126 -19.21 -21.04 12.87
C LEU A 126 -20.31 -20.64 13.87
N LEU A 127 -21.02 -19.55 13.58
CA LEU A 127 -22.49 -19.46 13.38
C LEU A 127 -23.02 -18.05 13.71
N PHE A 128 -23.54 -17.37 12.68
CA PHE A 128 -24.52 -16.26 12.64
C PHE A 128 -24.27 -15.05 13.57
N VAL A 129 -24.08 -13.82 13.07
CA VAL A 129 -25.14 -12.97 12.50
C VAL A 129 -24.53 -11.95 11.50
N ASP A 130 -25.28 -11.75 10.42
CA ASP A 130 -25.03 -10.90 9.26
C ASP A 130 -25.24 -9.41 9.56
N VAL A 131 -24.22 -8.59 9.26
CA VAL A 131 -24.37 -7.16 8.89
C VAL A 131 -23.43 -6.90 7.71
N SER A 132 -23.90 -7.22 6.51
CA SER A 132 -23.51 -6.58 5.24
C SER A 132 -21.99 -6.50 4.96
N LEU A 133 -21.44 -7.65 4.58
CA LEU A 133 -20.32 -7.85 3.63
C LEU A 133 -19.15 -6.85 3.67
N ASP A 134 -18.30 -6.93 4.69
CA ASP A 134 -16.90 -6.49 4.65
C ASP A 134 -16.00 -7.57 5.27
N PHE A 135 -16.01 -8.78 4.69
CA PHE A 135 -15.12 -9.85 5.12
C PHE A 135 -13.68 -9.56 4.69
N CYS A 136 -12.88 -9.05 5.63
CA CYS A 136 -11.41 -9.07 5.51
C CYS A 136 -10.85 -10.46 5.86
N LEU A 137 -11.18 -11.45 5.01
CA LEU A 137 -10.48 -12.72 4.95
C LEU A 137 -9.44 -12.66 3.82
N LYS A 138 -8.18 -12.38 4.15
CA LYS A 138 -7.04 -12.71 3.28
C LYS A 138 -6.14 -13.70 4.02
N ILE A 139 -6.58 -14.96 4.02
CA ILE A 139 -5.78 -16.11 4.42
C ILE A 139 -4.61 -16.24 3.42
N GLN A 140 -3.43 -16.55 3.96
CA GLN A 140 -2.19 -16.76 3.24
C GLN A 140 -2.15 -18.09 2.50
#